data_AF-A0A920ANH5-F1
#
_entry.id   AF-A0A920ANH5-F1
#
_cell.length_a   1.000
_cell.length_b   1.000
_cell.length_c   1.000
_cell.angle_alpha   90.00
_cell.angle_beta   90.00
_cell.angle_gamma   90.00
#
_symmetry.space_group_name_H-M   'P 1'
#
loop_
_entity.id
_entity.type
_entity.pdbx_description
1 polymer ?
#
loop_
_entity_poly.entity_id
_entity_poly.type
_entity_poly.pdbx_seq_one_letter_code
_entity_poly.pdbx_strand_id
1 'polypeptide(L)' 'MNITTEANLAAQWILNEKVIAYPTEGVWGIGGLNTSENIKAINLAKQRDETKNYILLFTHFNN' A
#
# COMPACT_ATOMS: atom_id res chain seq x y z
N MET A 1 10.21 -7.33 11.36
CA MET A 1 9.03 -6.60 10.84
C MET A 1 8.99 -5.28 11.59
N ASN A 2 9.02 -4.15 10.87
CA ASN A 2 8.97 -2.83 11.51
C ASN A 2 7.50 -2.44 11.68
N ILE A 3 7.14 -1.90 12.85
CA ILE A 3 5.78 -1.51 13.22
C ILE A 3 5.84 -0.09 13.78
N THR A 4 4.85 0.73 13.45
CA THR A 4 4.70 2.08 13.96
C THR A 4 3.23 2.43 14.10
N THR A 5 2.90 3.27 15.08
CA THR A 5 1.61 3.97 15.18
C THR A 5 1.68 5.39 14.61
N GLU A 6 2.89 5.88 14.31
CA GLU A 6 3.13 7.22 13.80
C GLU A 6 2.87 7.30 12.29
N ALA A 7 1.80 7.99 11.90
CA ALA A 7 1.40 8.13 10.50
C ALA A 7 2.51 8.75 9.63
N ASN A 8 3.25 9.73 10.17
CA ASN A 8 4.36 10.37 9.46
C ASN A 8 5.49 9.38 9.14
N LEU A 9 5.81 8.47 10.05
CA LEU A 9 6.83 7.46 9.82
C LEU A 9 6.37 6.43 8.77
N ALA A 10 5.10 6.00 8.85
CA ALA A 10 4.52 5.11 7.84
C ALA A 10 4.49 5.76 6.45
N ALA A 11 4.15 7.05 6.37
CA ALA A 11 4.18 7.81 5.12
C ALA A 11 5.60 7.87 4.53
N GLN A 12 6.63 8.07 5.37
CA GLN A 12 8.02 8.01 4.91
C GLN A 12 8.39 6.62 4.37
N TRP A 13 7.88 5.53 4.96
CA TRP A 13 8.10 4.19 4.40
C TRP A 13 7.48 4.06 3.01
N ILE A 14 6.26 4.55 2.80
CA ILE A 14 5.59 4.55 1.50
C ILE A 14 6.42 5.36 0.48
N LEU A 15 6.86 6.57 0.85
CA LEU A 15 7.68 7.43 -0.01
C LEU A 15 9.04 6.82 -0.36
N ASN A 16 9.58 5.97 0.51
CA ASN A 16 10.79 5.19 0.26
C ASN A 16 10.49 3.83 -0.42
N GLU A 17 9.43 3.79 -1.22
CA GLU A 17 9.02 2.66 -2.05
C GLU A 17 8.83 1.35 -1.25
N LYS A 18 8.35 1.45 -0.01
CA LYS A 18 7.98 0.27 0.78
C LYS A 18 6.49 -0.03 0.64
N VAL A 19 6.17 -1.31 0.67
CA VAL A 19 4.81 -1.83 0.87
C VAL A 19 4.56 -1.96 2.37
N ILE A 20 3.44 -1.42 2.84
CA ILE A 20 3.02 -1.50 4.24
C ILE A 20 1.69 -2.24 4.37
N ALA A 21 1.47 -2.87 5.52
CA ALA A 21 0.13 -3.25 5.96
C ALA A 21 -0.44 -2.12 6.83
N TYR A 22 -1.72 -1.80 6.64
CA TYR A 22 -2.38 -0.71 7.37
C TYR A 22 -3.84 -1.08 7.70
N PRO A 23 -4.39 -0.65 8.84
CA PRO A 23 -5.79 -0.88 9.17
C PRO A 23 -6.70 0.00 8.29
N THR A 24 -7.86 -0.55 7.91
CA THR A 24 -9.00 0.22 7.38
C THR A 24 -10.20 0.04 8.30
N GLU A 25 -11.34 0.65 7.98
CA GLU A 25 -12.58 0.50 8.77
C GLU A 25 -13.01 -0.97 8.92
N GLY A 26 -12.84 -1.80 7.88
CA GLY A 26 -13.31 -3.20 7.88
C GLY A 26 -12.22 -4.25 7.99
N VAL A 27 -11.11 -4.09 7.25
CA VAL A 27 -10.06 -5.12 7.12
C VAL A 27 -8.66 -4.49 7.06
N TRP A 28 -7.63 -5.30 7.27
CA TRP A 28 -6.26 -4.86 7.00
C TRP A 28 -6.01 -4.76 5.49
N GLY A 29 -5.52 -3.60 5.06
CA GLY A 29 -5.00 -3.35 3.72
C GLY A 29 -3.51 -3.66 3.64
N ILE A 30 -3.03 -3.90 2.42
CA ILE A 30 -1.60 -3.89 2.08
C ILE A 30 -1.44 -3.01 0.83
N GLY A 31 -0.49 -2.08 0.86
CA GLY A 31 -0.35 -1.08 -0.18
C GLY A 31 0.93 -0.26 -0.08
N GLY A 32 1.16 0.58 -1.09
CA GLY A 32 2.30 1.48 -1.23
C GLY A 32 2.08 2.40 -2.42
N LEU A 33 3.15 3.02 -2.93
CA LEU A 33 3.07 3.81 -4.17
C LEU A 33 2.64 2.93 -5.35
N ASN A 34 1.91 3.52 -6.30
CA ASN A 34 1.47 2.87 -7.54
C ASN A 34 2.64 2.70 -8.53
N THR A 35 3.61 1.86 -8.17
CA THR A 35 4.78 1.51 -8.97
C THR A 35 4.77 0.03 -9.32
N SER A 36 5.41 -0.35 -10.43
CA SER A 36 5.50 -1.73 -10.90
C SER A 36 6.14 -2.65 -9.84
N GLU A 37 7.14 -2.16 -9.11
CA GLU A 37 7.86 -2.87 -8.06
C GLU A 37 6.93 -3.19 -6.89
N ASN A 38 6.15 -2.21 -6.44
CA ASN A 38 5.20 -2.41 -5.34
C ASN A 38 4.04 -3.32 -5.74
N ILE A 39 3.53 -3.19 -6.97
CA ILE A 39 2.50 -4.09 -7.52
C ILE A 39 2.99 -5.54 -7.50
N LYS A 40 4.21 -5.79 -8.00
CA LYS A 40 4.82 -7.13 -7.97
C LYS A 40 4.99 -7.64 -6.54
N ALA A 41 5.48 -6.81 -5.62
CA ALA A 41 5.64 -7.18 -4.22
C ALA A 41 4.30 -7.54 -3.55
N ILE A 42 3.24 -6.78 -3.81
CA ILE A 42 1.89 -7.05 -3.30
C ILE A 42 1.32 -8.33 -3.92
N ASN A 43 1.50 -8.55 -5.23
CA ASN A 43 1.06 -9.77 -5.90
C ASN A 43 1.72 -11.01 -5.32
N LEU A 44 3.03 -10.95 -5.12
CA LEU A 44 3.78 -12.04 -4.50
C LEU A 44 3.30 -12.30 -3.07
N ALA A 45 3.17 -11.25 -2.25
CA ALA A 45 2.75 -11.37 -0.85
C ALA A 45 1.32 -11.91 -0.70
N LYS A 46 0.41 -11.55 -1.61
CA LYS A 46 -1.00 -11.98 -1.57
C LYS A 46 -1.30 -13.20 -2.44
N GLN A 47 -0.32 -13.73 -3.17
CA GLN A 47 -0.52 -14.72 -4.23
C GLN A 47 -1.67 -14.29 -5.18
N ARG A 48 -1.67 -13.01 -5.56
CA ARG A 48 -2.74 -12.41 -6.34
C ARG A 48 -2.45 -12.53 -7.83
N ASP A 49 -3.49 -12.86 -8.58
CA ASP A 49 -3.50 -12.85 -10.05
C ASP A 49 -3.30 -11.43 -10.61
N GLU A 50 -2.38 -11.30 -11.56
CA GLU A 50 -1.99 -10.02 -12.19
C GLU A 50 -3.13 -9.33 -12.95
N THR A 51 -4.15 -10.08 -13.37
CA THR A 51 -5.32 -9.55 -14.08
C THR A 51 -6.29 -8.79 -13.17
N LYS A 52 -6.13 -8.88 -11.84
CA LYS A 52 -7.06 -8.27 -10.89
C LYS A 52 -6.65 -6.86 -10.50
N ASN A 53 -7.52 -5.89 -10.79
CA ASN A 53 -7.38 -4.48 -10.44
C ASN A 53 -7.16 -4.22 -8.94
N TYR A 54 -6.59 -3.06 -8.61
CA TYR A 54 -6.41 -2.57 -7.25
C TYR A 54 -7.34 -1.39 -6.95
N ILE A 55 -7.50 -1.09 -5.65
CA ILE A 55 -8.15 0.13 -5.18
C ILE A 55 -7.05 1.20 -5.06
N LEU A 56 -7.24 2.34 -5.72
CA LEU A 56 -6.38 3.51 -5.56
C LEU A 56 -6.99 4.43 -4.49
N LEU A 57 -6.18 4.83 -3.52
CA LEU A 57 -6.57 5.74 -2.44
C LEU A 57 -5.94 7.12 -2.70
N PHE A 58 -6.75 8.17 -2.62
CA PHE A 58 -6.32 9.55 -2.76
C PHE A 58 -7.12 10.44 -1.80
N THR A 59 -6.50 11.54 -1.35
CA THR A 59 -7.08 12.47 -0.37
C THR A 59 -8.12 13.40 -0.98
N HIS A 60 -7.94 13.77 -2.24
CA HIS A 60 -8.85 14.64 -3.00
C HIS A 60 -8.65 14.44 -4.50
N PHE A 61 -9.68 14.74 -5.28
CA PHE A 61 -9.54 14.92 -6.73
C PHE A 61 -8.94 16.31 -6.98
N ASN A 62 -7.89 16.37 -7.79
CA ASN A 62 -7.40 17.65 -8.30
C ASN A 62 -8.24 17.98 -9.55
N ASN A 63 -9.05 19.04 -9.45
CA ASN A 63 -9.74 19.65 -10.59
C ASN A 63 -8.81 20.64 -11.30
#